data_AF-A0AA37SZH3-F1
#
_entry.id   AF-A0AA37SZH3-F1
#
_cell.length_a   1.000
_cell.length_b   1.000
_cell.length_c   1.000
_cell.angle_alpha   90.00
_cell.angle_beta   90.00
_cell.angle_gamma   90.00
#
_symmetry.space_group_name_H-M   'P 1'
#
loop_
_entity.id
_entity.type
_entity.pdbx_description
1 polymer ?
#
loop_
_entity_poly.entity_id
_entity_poly.type
_entity_poly.pdbx_seq_one_letter_code
_entity_poly.pdbx_strand_id
1 'polypeptide(L)' 'MDETNNQRVDSDRGKQIYSHRMSVVEPVFGNIGTNKKLNRFSLRGKDKVQGQWHLFCLIHNIEKLHHYGQLAA' A
#
# COMPACT_ATOMS: atom_id res chain seq x y z
N MET A 1 12.48 16.55 -3.92
CA MET A 1 12.23 15.71 -5.11
C MET A 1 13.30 16.07 -6.12
N ASP A 2 14.01 15.09 -6.69
CA ASP A 2 15.01 15.32 -7.73
C ASP A 2 14.32 15.54 -9.09
N GLU A 3 14.82 16.42 -9.94
CA GLU A 3 14.21 16.82 -11.23
C GLU A 3 14.02 15.62 -12.17
N THR A 4 14.91 14.64 -12.09
CA THR A 4 14.83 13.37 -12.83
C THR A 4 13.63 12.51 -12.44
N ASN A 5 13.11 12.63 -11.22
CA ASN A 5 11.97 11.87 -10.74
C ASN A 5 10.66 12.45 -11.27
N ASN A 6 10.54 13.78 -11.32
CA ASN A 6 9.39 14.45 -11.93
C ASN A 6 9.25 14.08 -13.41
N GLN A 7 10.34 14.08 -14.18
CA GLN A 7 10.30 13.67 -15.59
C GLN A 7 9.79 12.23 -15.80
N ARG A 8 10.09 11.32 -14.87
CA ARG A 8 9.63 9.92 -14.93
C ARG A 8 8.14 9.80 -14.63
N VAL A 9 7.66 10.51 -13.61
CA VAL A 9 6.24 10.50 -13.20
C VAL A 9 5.36 11.23 -14.23
N ASP A 10 5.85 12.32 -14.80
CA ASP A 10 5.10 13.18 -15.73
C ASP A 10 5.04 12.65 -17.17
N SER A 11 5.86 11.64 -17.50
CA SER A 11 5.76 10.91 -18.76
C SER A 11 4.39 10.22 -18.89
N ASP A 12 3.90 9.99 -20.11
CA ASP A 12 2.61 9.32 -20.33
C ASP A 12 2.57 7.92 -19.70
N ARG A 13 3.69 7.19 -19.78
CA ARG A 13 3.87 5.91 -19.10
C ARG A 13 3.82 6.06 -17.57
N GLY A 14 4.47 7.10 -17.03
CA GLY A 14 4.46 7.42 -15.61
C GLY A 14 3.05 7.72 -15.10
N LYS A 15 2.31 8.54 -15.82
CA LYS A 15 0.91 8.89 -15.53
C LYS A 15 -0.01 7.68 -15.57
N GLN A 16 0.14 6.79 -16.55
CA GLN A 16 -0.64 5.55 -16.63
C GLN A 16 -0.37 4.63 -15.42
N ILE A 17 0.90 4.42 -15.07
CA ILE A 17 1.28 3.61 -13.90
C ILE A 17 0.76 4.26 -12.62
N TYR A 18 0.88 5.59 -12.48
CA TYR A 18 0.40 6.32 -11.32
C TYR A 18 -1.11 6.21 -11.18
N SER A 19 -1.86 6.41 -12.26
CA SER A 19 -3.32 6.24 -12.31
C SER A 19 -3.73 4.82 -11.91
N HIS A 20 -3.03 3.79 -12.40
CA HIS A 20 -3.29 2.42 -11.98
C HIS A 20 -2.99 2.20 -10.49
N ARG A 21 -1.91 2.80 -9.97
CA ARG A 21 -1.58 2.75 -8.54
C ARG A 21 -2.64 3.41 -7.68
N MET A 22 -3.28 4.49 -8.14
CA MET A 22 -4.38 5.10 -7.40
C MET A 22 -5.50 4.11 -7.10
N SER A 23 -5.84 3.22 -8.04
CA SER A 23 -6.92 2.25 -7.83
C SER A 23 -6.49 1.01 -7.04
N VAL A 24 -5.23 0.58 -7.15
CA VAL A 24 -4.77 -0.67 -6.50
C VAL A 24 -4.02 -0.46 -5.20
N VAL A 25 -3.36 0.68 -5.02
CA VAL A 25 -2.48 0.98 -3.87
C VAL A 25 -3.22 1.78 -2.79
N GLU A 26 -3.94 2.85 -3.15
CA GLU A 26 -4.65 3.70 -2.18
C GLU A 26 -5.62 2.92 -1.27
N PRO A 27 -6.40 1.93 -1.75
CA PRO A 27 -7.27 1.16 -0.86
C PRO A 27 -6.51 0.35 0.19
N VAL A 28 -5.28 -0.08 -0.11
CA VAL A 28 -4.42 -0.80 0.85
C VAL A 28 -4.01 0.14 1.99
N PHE A 29 -3.51 1.32 1.64
CA PHE A 29 -3.13 2.35 2.62
C PHE A 29 -4.33 2.87 3.41
N GLY A 30 -5.47 3.08 2.75
CA GLY A 30 -6.72 3.46 3.40
C GLY A 30 -7.21 2.42 4.42
N ASN A 31 -7.20 1.13 4.05
CA ASN A 31 -7.60 0.06 4.98
C ASN A 31 -6.63 -0.02 6.18
N ILE A 32 -5.31 -0.04 5.92
CA ILE A 32 -4.30 -0.16 6.99
C ILE A 32 -4.31 1.06 7.93
N GLY A 33 -4.31 2.27 7.36
CA GLY A 33 -4.22 3.52 8.12
C GLY A 33 -5.51 3.88 8.85
N THR A 34 -6.65 3.78 8.16
CA THR A 34 -7.95 4.24 8.69
C THR A 34 -8.69 3.12 9.41
N ASN A 35 -8.91 1.97 8.76
CA ASN A 35 -9.75 0.92 9.33
C ASN A 35 -8.99 0.08 10.36
N LYS A 36 -7.73 -0.29 10.07
CA LYS A 36 -6.86 -1.03 11.01
C LYS A 36 -6.09 -0.09 11.96
N LYS A 37 -6.22 1.24 11.78
CA LYS A 37 -5.72 2.28 12.68
C LYS A 37 -4.19 2.37 12.82
N LEU A 38 -3.43 1.87 11.84
CA LEU A 38 -1.96 2.06 11.80
C LEU A 38 -1.59 3.41 11.18
N ASN A 39 -2.06 4.50 11.77
CA ASN A 39 -1.70 5.86 11.32
C ASN A 39 -0.36 6.35 11.89
N ARG A 40 0.21 5.64 12.88
CA ARG A 40 1.53 5.87 13.45
C ARG A 40 2.17 4.52 13.80
N PHE A 41 3.48 4.42 13.58
CA PHE A 41 4.24 3.26 14.07
C PHE A 41 4.42 3.35 15.58
N SER A 42 4.21 2.24 16.26
CA SER A 42 4.29 2.15 17.73
C SER A 42 5.67 1.70 18.20
N LEU A 43 6.47 1.12 17.29
CA LEU A 43 7.79 0.58 17.57
C LEU A 43 8.89 1.54 17.13
N ARG A 44 10.06 1.43 17.77
CA ARG A 44 11.28 2.18 17.41
C ARG A 44 12.31 1.26 16.77
N GLY A 45 12.97 1.78 15.73
CA GLY A 45 13.99 1.06 14.96
C GLY A 45 13.41 0.42 13.70
N LYS A 46 14.18 0.48 12.62
CA LYS A 46 13.75 0.07 11.27
C LYS A 46 13.20 -1.35 11.25
N ASP A 47 13.92 -2.30 11.84
CA ASP A 47 13.55 -3.72 11.80
C ASP A 47 12.20 -3.99 12.47
N LYS A 48 11.96 -3.36 13.63
CA LYS A 48 10.70 -3.49 14.37
C LYS A 48 9.54 -2.84 13.62
N VAL A 49 9.75 -1.62 13.11
CA VAL A 49 8.76 -0.90 12.29
C VAL A 49 8.41 -1.71 11.03
N GLN A 50 9.40 -2.31 10.39
CA GLN A 50 9.19 -3.14 9.20
C GLN A 50 8.41 -4.42 9.53
N GLY A 51 8.69 -5.07 10.67
CA GLY A 51 7.86 -6.16 11.18
C GLY A 51 6.41 -5.74 11.43
N GLN A 52 6.20 -4.58 12.07
CA GLN A 52 4.86 -4.02 12.29
C GLN A 52 4.14 -3.78 10.95
N TRP A 53 4.82 -3.18 9.97
CA TRP A 53 4.27 -2.93 8.65
C TRP A 53 3.87 -4.23 7.93
N HIS A 54 4.76 -5.23 7.89
CA HIS A 54 4.47 -6.52 7.25
C HIS A 54 3.28 -7.25 7.88
N LEU A 55 3.13 -7.18 9.19
CA LEU A 55 1.98 -7.77 9.89
C LEU A 55 0.66 -7.15 9.41
N PHE A 56 0.60 -5.82 9.27
CA PHE A 56 -0.59 -5.14 8.77
C PHE A 56 -0.85 -5.43 7.30
N CYS A 57 0.18 -5.54 6.46
CA CYS A 57 0.04 -6.01 5.08
C CYS A 57 -0.52 -7.43 5.01
N LEU A 58 -0.06 -8.34 5.87
CA LEU A 58 -0.56 -9.71 5.94
C LEU A 58 -2.05 -9.72 6.30
N ILE A 59 -2.45 -8.96 7.32
CA ILE A 59 -3.86 -8.84 7.73
C ILE A 59 -4.73 -8.35 6.57
N HIS A 60 -4.28 -7.31 5.85
CA HIS A 60 -4.98 -6.80 4.67
C HIS A 60 -5.15 -7.89 3.59
N ASN A 61 -4.08 -8.63 3.31
CA ASN A 61 -4.10 -9.69 2.28
C ASN A 61 -5.02 -10.86 2.67
N ILE A 62 -5.04 -11.26 3.95
CA ILE A 62 -5.96 -12.30 4.44
C ILE A 62 -7.41 -11.83 4.30
N GLU A 63 -7.72 -10.58 4.64
CA GLU A 63 -9.05 -10.01 4.47
C GLU A 63 -9.49 -9.98 2.99
N LYS A 64 -8.58 -9.66 2.08
CA LYS A 64 -8.80 -9.77 0.63
C LYS A 64 -9.11 -11.21 0.20
N LEU A 65 -8.34 -12.18 0.68
CA LEU A 65 -8.57 -13.60 0.37
C LEU A 65 -9.89 -14.09 0.96
N HIS A 66 -10.25 -13.66 2.16
CA HIS A 66 -11.52 -14.04 2.78
C HIS A 66 -12.72 -13.52 1.98
N HIS A 67 -12.69 -12.25 1.56
CA HIS A 67 -13.81 -11.64 0.83
C HIS A 67 -13.91 -12.05 -0.64
N TYR A 68 -12.77 -12.32 -1.30
CA TYR A 68 -12.73 -12.50 -2.75
C TYR A 68 -12.11 -13.83 -3.20
N GLY A 69 -11.56 -14.63 -2.29
CA GLY A 69 -10.84 -15.86 -2.63
C GLY A 69 -11.71 -16.94 -3.27
N GLN A 70 -13.01 -16.97 -2.97
CA GLN A 70 -13.96 -17.87 -3.61
C GLN A 70 -14.42 -17.39 -5.00
N LEU A 71 -14.36 -16.08 -5.28
CA LEU A 71 -14.74 -15.53 -6.58
C LEU A 71 -13.67 -15.75 -7.66
N ALA A 72 -12.45 -16.11 -7.24
CA ALA A 72 -11.32 -16.39 -8.12
C ALA A 72 -11.05 -17.89 -8.33
N ALA A 73 -11.84 -18.77 -7.69
CA ALA A 73 -11.74 -20.23 -7.77
C ALA A 73 -12.83 -20.79 -8.70
#